data_AF-U2WH41-F1
#
_entry.id   AF-U2WH41-F1
#
_cell.length_a   1.000
_cell.length_b   1.000
_cell.length_c   1.000
_cell.angle_alpha   90.00
_cell.angle_beta   90.00
_cell.angle_gamma   90.00
#
_symmetry.space_group_name_H-M   'P 1'
#
loop_
_entity.id
_entity.type
_entity.pdbx_description
1 polymer ?
#
loop_
_entity_poly.entity_id
_entity_poly.type
_entity_poly.pdbx_seq_one_letter_code
_entity_poly.pdbx_strand_id
1 'polypeptide(L)' 'MIKKTEYLKKLKKVKDNFHKFIISMDEIDLSEDGIRHINILDFLQNTV' A
#
# COMPACT_ATOMS: atom_id res chain seq x y z
N MET A 1 -10.83 6.18 5.88
CA MET A 1 -11.75 5.81 4.77
C MET A 1 -11.62 6.71 3.53
N ILE A 2 -11.63 8.05 3.62
CA ILE A 2 -11.56 8.94 2.42
C ILE A 2 -10.17 8.93 1.74
N LYS A 3 -9.07 8.91 2.51
CA LYS A 3 -7.70 8.95 1.95
C LYS A 3 -7.29 7.64 1.24
N LYS A 4 -7.77 6.47 1.70
CA LYS A 4 -7.50 5.14 1.10
C LYS A 4 -7.77 5.15 -0.41
N THR A 5 -8.97 5.59 -0.77
CA THR A 5 -9.45 5.59 -2.16
C THR A 5 -8.62 6.51 -3.06
N GLU A 6 -8.02 7.56 -2.51
CA GLU A 6 -7.18 8.49 -3.27
C GLU A 6 -5.83 7.87 -3.65
N TYR A 7 -5.15 7.22 -2.69
CA TYR A 7 -3.85 6.59 -2.94
C TYR A 7 -3.95 5.44 -3.94
N LEU A 8 -4.96 4.59 -3.79
CA LEU A 8 -5.22 3.49 -4.74
C LEU A 8 -5.49 4.01 -6.15
N LYS A 9 -6.31 5.05 -6.29
CA LYS A 9 -6.58 5.68 -7.60
C LYS A 9 -5.32 6.24 -8.25
N LYS A 10 -4.40 6.82 -7.47
CA LYS A 10 -3.12 7.34 -7.99
C LYS A 10 -2.23 6.19 -8.48
N LEU A 11 -2.09 5.14 -7.70
CA LEU A 11 -1.25 3.98 -8.05
C LEU A 11 -1.77 3.20 -9.26
N LYS A 12 -3.10 3.04 -9.39
CA LYS A 12 -3.73 2.38 -10.55
C LYS A 12 -3.53 3.15 -11.88
N LYS A 13 -3.23 4.45 -11.83
CA LYS A 13 -2.94 5.23 -13.05
C LYS A 13 -1.56 4.95 -13.63
N VAL A 14 -0.63 4.46 -12.81
CA VAL A 14 0.72 4.13 -13.26
C VAL A 14 0.70 2.77 -13.94
N LYS A 15 0.80 2.77 -15.27
CA LYS A 15 0.83 1.57 -16.11
C LYS A 15 2.25 1.04 -16.19
N ASP A 16 2.63 0.29 -15.16
CA ASP A 16 3.84 -0.51 -15.13
C ASP A 16 3.52 -1.93 -14.63
N ASN A 17 4.49 -2.83 -14.81
CA ASN A 17 4.40 -4.22 -14.34
C ASN A 17 5.15 -4.43 -13.01
N PHE A 18 5.43 -3.36 -12.27
CA PHE A 18 6.08 -3.45 -10.97
C PHE A 18 5.06 -3.66 -9.86
N HIS A 19 5.49 -4.35 -8.80
CA HIS A 19 4.71 -4.46 -7.58
C HIS A 19 4.53 -3.07 -6.95
N LYS A 20 3.28 -2.75 -6.58
CA LYS A 20 2.92 -1.47 -5.98
C LYS A 20 2.63 -1.67 -4.49
N PHE A 21 3.13 -0.77 -3.66
CA PHE A 21 3.02 -0.85 -2.21
C PHE A 21 2.50 0.46 -1.62
N ILE A 22 1.68 0.35 -0.58
CA ILE A 22 1.32 1.45 0.31
C ILE A 22 1.92 1.11 1.67
N ILE A 23 2.80 1.97 2.16
CA ILE A 23 3.35 1.84 3.52
C ILE A 23 2.68 2.92 4.37
N SER A 24 1.97 2.51 5.42
CA SER A 24 1.35 3.45 6.35
C SER A 24 1.27 2.87 7.76
N MET A 25 0.87 3.67 8.74
CA MET A 25 0.63 3.20 10.11
C MET A 25 -0.83 2.79 10.33
N ASP A 26 -1.61 2.64 9.26
CA ASP A 26 -2.99 2.18 9.37
C ASP A 26 -3.01 0.70 9.80
N GLU A 27 -3.90 0.36 10.73
CA GLU A 27 -4.07 -1.03 11.21
C GLU A 27 -4.96 -1.86 10.28
N ILE A 28 -5.70 -1.21 9.39
CA ILE A 28 -6.63 -1.87 8.46
C ILE A 28 -5.87 -2.16 7.17
N ASP A 29 -5.95 -3.40 6.68
CA ASP A 29 -5.38 -3.78 5.39
C ASP A 29 -6.04 -2.98 4.25
N LEU A 30 -5.22 -2.20 3.56
CA LEU A 30 -5.62 -1.39 2.42
C LEU A 30 -5.33 -2.05 1.07
N SER A 31 -4.90 -3.32 1.05
CA SER A 31 -4.54 -4.04 -0.16
C SER A 31 -5.72 -4.19 -1.12
N GLU A 32 -5.48 -3.96 -2.41
CA GLU A 32 -6.49 -4.04 -3.48
C GLU A 32 -5.80 -4.16 -4.85
N ASP A 33 -6.32 -4.98 -5.77
CA ASP A 33 -5.86 -5.10 -7.17
C ASP A 33 -4.32 -5.24 -7.34
N GLY A 34 -3.69 -6.06 -6.51
CA GLY A 34 -2.24 -6.28 -6.56
C GLY A 34 -1.39 -5.16 -5.95
N ILE A 35 -2.02 -4.12 -5.40
CA ILE A 35 -1.37 -3.14 -4.51
C ILE A 35 -1.36 -3.73 -3.11
N ARG A 36 -0.17 -3.92 -2.54
CA ARG A 36 0.01 -4.44 -1.18
C ARG A 36 0.08 -3.30 -0.17
N HIS A 37 -0.67 -3.40 0.91
CA HIS A 37 -0.53 -2.52 2.06
C HIS A 37 0.35 -3.19 3.12
N ILE A 38 1.30 -2.43 3.64
CA ILE A 38 2.25 -2.90 4.66
C ILE A 38 2.21 -1.89 5.80
N ASN A 39 2.04 -2.37 7.02
CA ASN A 39 2.17 -1.50 8.18
C ASN A 39 3.64 -1.04 8.30
N ILE A 40 3.86 0.23 8.63
CA ILE A 40 5.21 0.78 8.73
C ILE A 40 6.05 0.06 9.80
N LEU A 41 5.43 -0.42 10.89
CA LEU A 41 6.13 -1.21 11.90
C LEU A 41 6.60 -2.54 11.31
N ASP A 42 5.74 -3.25 10.57
CA ASP A 42 6.11 -4.51 9.91
C ASP A 42 7.21 -4.29 8.86
N PHE A 43 7.16 -3.18 8.12
CA PHE A 43 8.19 -2.81 7.15
C PHE A 43 9.56 -2.57 7.82
N LEU A 44 9.59 -1.87 8.95
CA LEU A 44 10.81 -1.54 9.67
C LEU A 44 11.33 -2.71 10.52
N GLN A 45 10.45 -3.56 11.04
CA GLN A 45 10.81 -4.71 11.89
C GLN A 45 11.20 -5.94 11.08
N ASN A 46 10.88 -6.01 9.79
CA ASN A 46 11.43 -7.01 8.87
C ASN A 46 12.92 -6.74 8.57
N THR A 47 13.74 -6.80 9.61
CA THR A 47 15.19 -6.86 9.54
C THR A 47 15.60 -8.30 9.90
N VAL A 48 15.44 -9.23 8.96
CA VAL A 48 16.06 -10.57 9.04
C VAL A 48 16.70 -10.89 7.71
#